data_AF-A0A420IE55-F1
#
_entry.id   AF-A0A420IE55-F1
#
_cell.length_a   1.000
_cell.length_b   1.000
_cell.length_c   1.000
_cell.angle_alpha   90.00
_cell.angle_beta   90.00
_cell.angle_gamma   90.00
#
_symmetry.space_group_name_H-M   'P 1'
#
loop_
_entity.id
_entity.type
_entity.pdbx_description
1 polymer ?
#
loop_
_entity_poly.entity_id
_entity_poly.type
_entity_poly.pdbx_seq_one_letter_code
_entity_poly.pdbx_strand_id
1 'polypeptide(L)'
;MFVLERNKVEKKKCIANILPCRINHNGPVSASRRYWNPIERSDGLSVAYFRGKKLHGKRLHLPKGNRGVVVTKTDRKMDCKKAEKTSTPIPEGEIDVDHEEDQEDKQLDVTILEEKFEFENIMIWGHESQPDPITDPYTRGILEWIDFSTLIHSYE
;
A
#
# COMPACT_ATOMS: atom_id res chain seq x y z
N MET A 1 -4.15 10.03 -12.06
CA MET A 1 -4.34 8.58 -11.84
C MET A 1 -2.99 7.96 -11.49
N PHE A 2 -2.94 6.83 -10.77
CA PHE A 2 -1.69 6.13 -10.47
C PHE A 2 -1.67 4.76 -11.12
N VAL A 3 -0.50 4.33 -11.61
CA VAL A 3 -0.28 2.96 -12.10
C VAL A 3 0.92 2.37 -11.36
N LEU A 4 0.76 1.15 -10.85
CA LEU A 4 1.80 0.42 -10.16
C LEU A 4 2.68 -0.32 -11.16
N GLU A 5 3.95 0.07 -11.25
CA GLU A 5 4.93 -0.65 -12.06
C GLU A 5 5.53 -1.81 -11.26
N ARG A 6 5.11 -3.03 -11.60
CA ARG A 6 5.66 -4.25 -11.00
C ARG A 6 7.01 -4.57 -11.61
N ASN A 7 8.08 -4.28 -10.89
CA ASN A 7 9.42 -4.66 -11.32
C ASN A 7 9.63 -6.19 -11.15
N LYS A 8 10.27 -6.85 -12.13
CA LYS A 8 10.55 -8.30 -12.14
C LYS A 8 11.78 -8.69 -11.31
N VAL A 9 12.53 -7.71 -10.81
CA VAL A 9 13.70 -7.93 -9.95
C VAL A 9 13.24 -8.35 -8.55
N GLU A 10 13.98 -9.26 -7.90
CA GLU A 10 13.73 -9.64 -6.50
C GLU A 10 13.74 -8.39 -5.60
N LYS A 11 12.63 -8.19 -4.88
CA LYS A 11 12.41 -7.01 -4.05
C LYS A 11 13.00 -7.22 -2.67
N LYS A 12 13.51 -6.14 -2.09
CA LYS A 12 14.04 -6.15 -0.73
C LYS A 12 12.89 -6.30 0.26
N LYS A 13 12.98 -7.27 1.15
CA LYS A 13 12.04 -7.42 2.27
C LYS A 13 12.27 -6.30 3.29
N CYS A 14 11.19 -5.78 3.88
CA CYS A 14 11.25 -4.81 4.98
C CYS A 14 10.27 -5.18 6.09
N ILE A 15 10.41 -4.49 7.24
CA ILE A 15 9.47 -4.56 8.35
C ILE A 15 8.78 -3.20 8.46
N ALA A 16 7.47 -3.17 8.21
CA ALA A 16 6.67 -1.98 8.40
C ALA A 16 6.34 -1.79 9.89
N ASN A 17 6.70 -0.64 10.46
CA ASN A 17 6.48 -0.33 11.87
C ASN A 17 5.48 0.84 12.01
N ILE A 18 4.37 0.60 12.69
CA ILE A 18 3.40 1.63 13.07
C ILE A 18 3.71 2.04 14.51
N LEU A 19 4.20 3.27 14.68
CA LEU A 19 4.55 3.82 15.99
C LEU A 19 3.38 4.59 16.60
N PRO A 20 3.20 4.61 17.93
CA PRO A 20 2.13 5.33 18.61
C PRO A 20 2.48 6.81 18.78
N CYS A 21 3.07 7.42 17.74
CA CYS A 21 3.48 8.82 17.74
C CYS A 21 3.67 9.33 16.32
N ARG A 22 3.54 10.64 16.13
CA ARG A 22 3.83 11.32 14.87
C ARG A 22 5.30 11.75 14.83
N ILE A 23 6.00 11.41 13.74
CA ILE A 23 7.33 11.94 13.43
C ILE A 23 7.16 12.97 12.31
N ASN A 24 7.59 14.21 12.54
CA ASN A 24 7.40 15.30 11.57
C ASN A 24 8.35 15.20 10.36
N HIS A 25 9.53 14.62 10.56
CA HIS A 25 10.51 14.48 9.51
C HIS A 25 10.23 13.24 8.66
N ASN A 26 10.11 13.44 7.35
CA ASN A 26 9.99 12.37 6.37
C ASN A 26 11.32 12.20 5.64
N GLY A 27 11.92 11.01 5.72
CA GLY A 27 13.15 10.70 4.99
C GLY A 27 13.94 9.54 5.62
N PRO A 28 15.05 9.14 5.00
CA PRO A 28 15.93 8.13 5.55
C PRO A 28 16.45 8.56 6.93
N VAL A 29 16.46 7.62 7.87
CA VAL A 29 17.06 7.80 9.20
C VAL A 29 17.98 6.63 9.48
N SER A 30 19.10 6.89 10.13
CA SER A 30 19.97 5.82 10.63
C SER A 30 19.30 5.13 11.82
N ALA A 31 18.44 4.15 11.53
CA ALA A 31 17.82 3.27 12.51
C ALA A 31 18.83 2.20 12.98
N SER A 32 20.02 2.65 13.42
CA SER A 32 21.01 1.74 13.99
C SER A 32 20.44 1.03 15.22
N ARG A 33 21.00 -0.14 15.56
CA ARG A 33 20.63 -0.89 16.79
C ARG A 33 20.77 -0.06 18.07
N ARG A 34 21.48 1.07 18.04
CA ARG A 34 21.56 2.00 19.17
C ARG A 34 20.25 2.77 19.40
N TYR A 35 19.54 3.13 18.34
CA TYR A 35 18.35 3.97 18.39
C TYR A 35 17.05 3.20 18.21
N TRP A 36 17.11 2.06 17.51
CA TRP A 36 15.96 1.20 17.27
C TRP A 36 16.42 -0.26 17.32
N ASN A 37 16.03 -0.95 18.40
CA ASN A 37 16.36 -2.37 18.61
C ASN A 37 15.16 -3.12 19.18
N PRO A 38 14.17 -3.46 18.33
CA PRO A 38 13.10 -4.38 18.70
C PRO A 38 13.69 -5.72 19.15
N ILE A 39 13.31 -6.16 20.34
CA ILE A 39 13.63 -7.49 20.85
C ILE A 39 12.36 -8.33 20.77
N GLU A 40 12.37 -9.34 19.92
CA GLU A 40 11.28 -10.31 19.79
C GLU A 40 11.25 -11.25 21.00
N ARG A 41 10.04 -11.52 21.49
CA ARG A 41 9.75 -12.49 22.54
C ARG A 41 9.07 -13.71 21.92
N SER A 42 9.07 -14.83 22.64
CA SER A 42 8.60 -16.13 22.18
C SER A 42 7.11 -16.20 21.81
N ASP A 43 6.32 -15.20 22.19
CA ASP A 43 4.88 -15.09 22.00
C ASP A 43 4.47 -14.17 20.83
N GLY A 44 5.43 -13.74 20.00
CA GLY A 44 5.17 -12.79 18.91
C GLY A 44 5.00 -11.35 19.38
N LEU A 45 5.21 -11.09 20.68
CA LEU A 45 5.37 -9.76 21.22
C LEU A 45 6.78 -9.27 20.99
N SER A 46 6.93 -7.96 20.94
CA SER A 46 8.23 -7.31 20.86
C SER A 46 8.30 -6.17 21.86
N VAL A 47 9.50 -5.86 22.33
CA VAL A 47 9.74 -4.66 23.14
C VAL A 47 10.82 -3.84 22.48
N ALA A 48 10.58 -2.54 22.36
CA ALA A 48 11.53 -1.56 21.87
C ALA A 48 11.46 -0.31 22.74
N TYR A 49 12.50 0.51 22.69
CA TYR A 49 12.49 1.82 23.32
C TYR A 49 12.65 2.88 22.23
N PHE A 50 11.76 3.87 22.26
CA PHE A 50 11.82 5.00 21.33
C PHE A 50 11.77 6.30 22.13
N ARG A 51 12.80 7.14 21.96
CA ARG A 51 12.91 8.43 22.70
C ARG A 51 12.75 8.27 24.22
N GLY A 52 13.26 7.17 24.78
CA GLY A 52 13.17 6.86 26.21
C GLY A 52 11.81 6.32 26.68
N LYS A 53 10.84 6.12 25.78
CA LYS A 53 9.54 5.48 26.07
C LYS A 53 9.57 4.01 25.71
N LYS A 54 9.00 3.17 26.58
CA LYS A 54 8.89 1.74 26.33
C LYS A 54 7.69 1.46 25.43
N LEU A 55 7.95 0.74 24.35
CA LEU A 55 6.94 0.33 23.40
C LEU A 55 6.75 -1.18 23.45
N HIS A 56 5.49 -1.60 23.43
CA HIS A 56 5.08 -2.98 23.29
C HIS A 56 4.56 -3.20 21.88
N GLY A 57 5.28 -4.01 21.11
CA GLY A 57 4.99 -4.34 19.73
C GLY A 57 4.24 -5.65 19.62
N LYS A 58 3.29 -5.72 18.69
CA LYS A 58 2.63 -6.95 18.26
C LYS A 58 2.87 -7.14 16.77
N ARG A 59 3.31 -8.34 16.38
CA ARG A 59 3.43 -8.71 14.96
C ARG A 59 2.06 -9.10 14.41
N LEU A 60 1.67 -8.45 13.32
CA LEU A 60 0.46 -8.74 12.58
C LEU A 60 0.81 -9.26 11.19
N HIS A 61 0.37 -10.47 10.87
CA HIS A 61 0.51 -11.01 9.52
C HIS A 61 -0.59 -10.46 8.64
N LEU A 62 -0.26 -10.17 7.39
CA LEU A 62 -1.27 -9.80 6.41
C LEU A 62 -2.19 -11.00 6.12
N PRO A 63 -3.47 -10.76 5.77
CA PRO A 63 -4.38 -11.84 5.39
C PRO A 63 -3.87 -12.66 4.21
N LYS A 64 -4.40 -13.89 4.10
CA LYS A 64 -3.92 -14.86 3.11
C LYS A 64 -4.18 -14.36 1.69
N GLY A 65 -3.15 -14.43 0.84
CA GLY A 65 -3.23 -13.97 -0.55
C GLY A 65 -2.93 -12.48 -0.72
N ASN A 66 -2.77 -11.73 0.37
CA ASN A 66 -2.36 -10.33 0.33
C ASN A 66 -0.85 -10.19 0.53
N ARG A 67 -0.31 -9.11 -0.04
CA ARG A 67 1.08 -8.68 0.16
C ARG A 67 1.12 -7.19 0.45
N GLY A 68 2.05 -6.78 1.30
CA GLY A 68 2.37 -5.38 1.53
C GLY A 68 3.48 -4.91 0.61
N VAL A 69 3.28 -3.75 -0.02
CA VAL A 69 4.31 -3.11 -0.86
C VAL A 69 4.54 -1.67 -0.41
N VAL A 70 5.81 -1.26 -0.39
CA VAL A 70 6.21 0.14 -0.21
C VAL A 70 6.52 0.71 -1.58
N VAL A 71 5.76 1.73 -1.97
CA VAL A 71 5.86 2.36 -3.30
C VAL A 71 6.42 3.77 -3.19
N THR A 72 7.13 4.22 -4.22
CA THR A 72 7.59 5.60 -4.36
C THR A 72 7.00 6.20 -5.63
N LYS A 73 6.43 7.40 -5.51
CA LYS A 73 5.94 8.16 -6.66
C LYS A 73 7.13 8.56 -7.53
N THR A 74 7.06 8.24 -8.82
CA THR A 74 8.06 8.68 -9.79
C THR A 74 7.58 9.92 -10.53
N ASP A 75 8.49 10.65 -11.16
CA ASP A 75 8.16 11.78 -12.04
C ASP A 75 7.72 11.34 -13.45
N ARG A 76 7.70 10.03 -13.71
CA ARG A 76 7.31 9.45 -14.99
C ARG A 76 5.79 9.50 -15.15
N LYS A 77 5.34 10.07 -16.26
CA LYS A 77 3.94 10.13 -16.67
C LYS A 77 3.71 9.18 -17.84
N MET A 78 2.60 8.46 -17.84
CA MET A 78 2.13 7.70 -19.00
C MET A 78 1.06 8.49 -19.75
N ASP A 79 1.22 8.60 -21.07
CA ASP A 79 0.18 9.12 -21.95
C ASP A 79 -0.75 7.98 -22.37
N CYS A 80 -1.99 7.97 -21.89
CA CYS A 80 -2.98 6.92 -22.18
C CYS A 80 -3.58 6.95 -23.61
N LYS A 81 -2.98 7.68 -24.56
CA LYS A 81 -3.56 7.99 -25.89
C LYS A 81 -3.68 6.80 -26.87
N LYS A 82 -3.47 5.54 -26.48
CA LYS A 82 -3.33 4.42 -27.45
C LYS A 82 -4.13 3.14 -27.18
N ALA A 83 -5.01 3.09 -26.18
CA ALA A 83 -5.69 1.85 -25.81
C ALA A 83 -7.09 1.63 -26.41
N GLU A 84 -7.54 2.45 -27.37
CA GLU A 84 -8.91 2.31 -27.96
C GLU A 84 -8.97 2.00 -29.46
N LYS A 85 -7.85 1.71 -30.14
CA LYS A 85 -7.86 1.37 -31.59
C LYS A 85 -7.72 -0.12 -31.90
N THR A 86 -8.25 -1.01 -31.07
CA THR A 86 -8.37 -2.43 -31.45
C THR A 86 -9.61 -3.07 -30.85
N SER A 87 -10.77 -2.71 -31.40
CA SER A 87 -11.92 -3.63 -31.43
C SER A 87 -12.73 -3.38 -32.70
N THR A 88 -12.50 -4.28 -33.67
CA THR A 88 -13.41 -4.74 -34.73
C THR A 88 -14.04 -3.72 -35.71
N PRO A 89 -13.83 -3.87 -37.04
CA PRO A 89 -14.64 -3.20 -38.04
C PRO A 89 -16.04 -3.86 -38.11
N ILE A 90 -17.09 -3.07 -37.91
CA ILE A 90 -18.48 -3.42 -38.27
C ILE A 90 -18.76 -2.76 -39.64
N PRO A 91 -19.37 -3.44 -40.63
CA PRO A 91 -19.54 -2.90 -41.98
C PRO A 91 -20.68 -1.88 -42.05
N GLU A 92 -20.35 -0.74 -42.67
CA GLU A 92 -21.12 0.18 -43.51
C GLU A 92 -22.66 0.16 -43.40
N GLY A 93 -23.21 1.20 -42.78
CA GLY A 93 -24.60 1.61 -42.84
C GLY A 93 -24.75 3.07 -42.41
N GLU A 94 -25.12 3.93 -43.36
CA GLU A 94 -25.27 5.39 -43.27
C GLU A 94 -26.07 5.88 -42.05
N ILE A 95 -25.50 6.78 -41.23
CA ILE A 95 -26.25 7.88 -40.59
C ILE A 95 -25.31 9.10 -40.46
N ASP A 96 -25.68 10.15 -41.17
CA ASP A 96 -25.15 11.51 -41.08
C ASP A 96 -25.74 12.19 -39.83
N VAL A 97 -24.89 12.50 -38.84
CA VAL A 97 -25.25 13.43 -37.75
C VAL A 97 -24.01 14.22 -37.35
N ASP A 98 -23.99 15.49 -37.73
CA ASP A 98 -23.16 16.54 -37.16
C ASP A 98 -23.27 16.49 -35.62
N HIS A 99 -22.25 15.94 -34.97
CA HIS A 99 -21.97 16.16 -33.56
C HIS A 99 -20.54 16.70 -33.47
N GLU A 100 -20.42 18.02 -33.66
CA GLU A 100 -19.38 18.82 -33.02
C GLU A 100 -19.63 18.78 -31.50
N GLU A 101 -19.33 17.66 -30.86
CA GLU A 101 -19.17 17.60 -29.42
C GLU A 101 -17.68 17.66 -29.12
N ASP A 102 -17.28 18.77 -28.52
CA ASP A 102 -16.01 19.00 -27.86
C ASP A 102 -15.60 17.76 -27.04
N GLN A 103 -14.88 16.84 -27.67
CA GLN A 103 -14.09 15.86 -26.96
C GLN A 103 -12.94 16.64 -26.32
N GLU A 104 -13.20 17.22 -25.15
CA GLU A 104 -12.14 17.50 -24.20
C GLU A 104 -11.40 16.18 -24.00
N ASP A 105 -10.31 16.00 -24.75
CA ASP A 105 -9.25 15.04 -24.49
C ASP A 105 -8.81 15.27 -23.04
N LYS A 106 -9.51 14.67 -22.07
CA LYS A 106 -9.10 14.60 -20.69
C LYS A 106 -7.91 13.66 -20.67
N GLN A 107 -6.75 14.22 -21.02
CA GLN A 107 -5.46 13.59 -20.89
C GLN A 107 -5.28 13.30 -19.40
N LEU A 108 -5.71 12.11 -18.99
CA LEU A 108 -5.56 11.66 -17.63
C LEU A 108 -4.06 11.54 -17.38
N ASP A 109 -3.52 12.48 -16.60
CA ASP A 109 -2.14 12.43 -16.15
C ASP A 109 -1.97 11.20 -15.23
N VAL A 110 -1.36 10.16 -15.76
CA VAL A 110 -1.12 8.90 -15.05
C VAL A 110 0.31 8.89 -14.54
N THR A 111 0.48 9.01 -13.22
CA THR A 111 1.79 8.92 -12.58
C THR A 111 2.14 7.48 -12.23
N ILE A 112 3.39 7.07 -12.50
CA ILE A 112 3.87 5.73 -12.18
C ILE A 112 4.34 5.64 -10.71
N LEU A 113 3.90 4.61 -10.01
CA LEU A 113 4.36 4.19 -8.69
C LEU A 113 5.34 3.03 -8.84
N GLU A 114 6.55 3.19 -8.32
CA GLU A 114 7.60 2.15 -8.34
C GLU A 114 7.60 1.39 -7.01
N GLU A 115 7.52 0.06 -7.06
CA GLU A 115 7.68 -0.80 -5.89
C GLU A 115 9.14 -0.84 -5.42
N LYS A 116 9.41 -0.46 -4.16
CA LYS A 116 10.75 -0.46 -3.55
C LYS A 116 10.98 -1.63 -2.60
N PHE A 117 9.99 -1.95 -1.78
CA PHE A 117 10.10 -2.99 -0.75
C PHE A 117 8.81 -3.79 -0.65
N GLU A 118 8.93 -5.00 -0.11
CA GLU A 118 7.83 -5.91 0.18
C GLU A 118 7.83 -6.28 1.66
N PHE A 119 6.65 -6.44 2.24
CA PHE A 119 6.49 -6.92 3.60
C PHE A 119 5.28 -7.86 3.71
N GLU A 120 5.42 -8.88 4.54
CA GLU A 120 4.38 -9.89 4.81
C GLU A 120 3.70 -9.64 6.16
N ASN A 121 4.31 -8.81 7.00
CA ASN A 121 3.84 -8.48 8.34
C ASN A 121 4.07 -7.00 8.66
N ILE A 122 3.23 -6.50 9.58
CA ILE A 122 3.29 -5.16 10.14
C ILE A 122 3.51 -5.29 11.64
N MET A 123 4.41 -4.47 12.19
CA MET A 123 4.61 -4.33 13.63
C MET A 123 3.80 -3.14 14.14
N ILE A 124 2.80 -3.39 14.98
CA ILE A 124 2.00 -2.34 15.62
C ILE A 124 2.55 -2.13 17.02
N TRP A 125 2.91 -0.90 17.36
CA TRP A 125 3.51 -0.55 18.65
C TRP A 125 2.56 0.27 19.52
N GLY A 126 2.38 -0.15 20.76
CA GLY A 126 1.63 0.58 21.79
C GLY A 126 2.55 1.14 22.88
N HIS A 127 2.15 2.26 23.49
CA HIS A 127 2.90 2.90 24.57
C HIS A 127 2.58 2.23 25.92
N GLU A 128 3.58 1.70 26.61
CA GLU A 128 3.49 1.02 27.92
C GLU A 128 2.50 -0.16 28.02
N SER A 129 1.77 -0.45 26.94
CA SER A 129 0.74 -1.48 26.82
C SER A 129 0.69 -2.00 25.39
N GLN A 130 0.20 -3.23 25.22
CA GLN A 130 0.04 -3.81 23.89
C GLN A 130 -1.11 -3.15 23.14
N PRO A 131 -1.03 -3.02 21.80
CA PRO A 131 -2.19 -2.67 20.99
C PRO A 131 -3.31 -3.69 21.22
N ASP A 132 -4.48 -3.20 21.63
CA ASP A 132 -5.65 -4.03 21.85
C ASP A 132 -6.20 -4.50 20.50
N PRO A 133 -6.30 -5.82 20.26
CA PRO A 133 -6.76 -6.35 18.98
C PRO A 133 -8.18 -5.92 18.58
N ILE A 134 -9.04 -5.58 19.55
CA ILE A 134 -10.47 -5.26 19.32
C ILE A 134 -10.69 -3.76 19.14
N THR A 135 -9.83 -2.92 19.70
CA THR A 135 -10.02 -1.45 19.63
C THR A 135 -9.00 -0.77 18.72
N ASP A 136 -7.85 -1.40 18.44
CA ASP A 136 -6.83 -0.83 17.57
C ASP A 136 -7.30 -0.79 16.10
N PRO A 137 -7.38 0.40 15.48
CA PRO A 137 -7.95 0.56 14.14
C PRO A 137 -7.10 -0.12 13.06
N TYR A 138 -5.78 -0.22 13.25
CA TYR A 138 -4.90 -0.88 12.28
C TYR A 138 -5.10 -2.39 12.30
N THR A 139 -5.19 -2.96 13.49
CA THR A 139 -5.42 -4.39 13.68
C THR A 139 -6.75 -4.80 13.03
N ARG A 140 -7.82 -4.06 13.31
CA ARG A 140 -9.14 -4.30 12.71
C ARG A 140 -9.17 -4.07 11.20
N GLY A 141 -8.57 -2.98 10.74
CA GLY A 141 -8.51 -2.68 9.31
C GLY A 141 -7.77 -3.76 8.52
N ILE A 142 -6.70 -4.33 9.08
CA ILE A 142 -5.93 -5.36 8.40
C ILE A 142 -6.60 -6.74 8.50
N LEU A 143 -7.08 -7.13 9.68
CA LEU A 143 -7.61 -8.49 9.89
C LEU A 143 -9.08 -8.63 9.51
N GLU A 144 -9.92 -7.64 9.79
CA GLU A 144 -11.36 -7.76 9.58
C GLU A 144 -11.75 -7.22 8.21
N TRP A 145 -11.33 -5.99 7.90
CA TRP A 145 -11.83 -5.29 6.72
C TRP A 145 -11.34 -5.87 5.40
N ILE A 146 -10.07 -6.29 5.31
CA ILE A 146 -9.53 -6.87 4.07
C ILE A 146 -10.27 -8.16 3.71
N ASP A 147 -10.46 -9.07 4.67
CA ASP A 147 -11.18 -10.32 4.44
C ASP A 147 -12.66 -10.06 4.14
N PHE A 148 -13.29 -9.16 4.90
CA PHE A 148 -14.68 -8.77 4.69
C PHE A 148 -14.93 -8.15 3.30
N SER A 149 -14.08 -7.23 2.86
CA SER A 149 -14.18 -6.62 1.53
C SER A 149 -14.00 -7.66 0.41
N THR A 150 -13.15 -8.67 0.63
CA THR A 150 -12.97 -9.78 -0.32
C THR A 150 -14.24 -10.60 -0.49
N LEU A 151 -14.99 -10.82 0.59
CA LEU A 151 -16.28 -11.52 0.55
C LEU A 151 -17.41 -10.68 -0.09
N ILE A 152 -17.43 -9.36 0.12
CA ILE A 152 -18.42 -8.49 -0.54
C ILE A 152 -18.22 -8.51 -2.06
N HIS A 153 -16.97 -8.54 -2.50
CA HIS A 153 -16.61 -8.44 -3.91
C HIS A 153 -16.34 -9.79 -4.58
N SER A 154 -16.51 -10.90 -3.86
CA SER A 154 -16.46 -12.23 -4.49
C SER A 154 -17.71 -12.41 -5.34
N TYR A 155 -17.51 -12.70 -6.63
CA TYR A 155 -18.59 -13.16 -7.49
C TYR A 155 -19.03 -14.56 -7.05
N GLU A 156 -20.34 -14.79 -7.01
CA GLU A 156 -20.96 -16.10 -6.79
C GLU A 156 -20.84 -17.00 -8.04
#